data_AF-A0A1I8NIV0-F1
#
_entry.id   AF-A0A1I8NIV0-F1
#
_cell.length_a   1.000
_cell.length_b   1.000
_cell.length_c   1.000
_cell.angle_alpha   90.00
_cell.angle_beta   90.00
_cell.angle_gamma   90.00
#
_symmetry.space_group_name_H-M   'P 1'
#
loop_
_entity.id
_entity.type
_entity.pdbx_description
1 polymer ?
#
loop_
_entity_poly.entity_id
_entity_poly.type
_entity_poly.pdbx_seq_one_letter_code
_entity_poly.pdbx_strand_id
1 'polypeptide(L)'
;MKCHYILAIFSILLSPLWAADNFKVVCFFDSSKNPNISLSDLSNALDHCSHFVYGYATLVPHFFSISFDGTQERTIPPSDIGILKQEFPQVKFPILKYISHTLLKKYQ
;
A
#
# COMPACT_ATOMS: atom_id res chain seq x y z
N MET A 1 -53.39 -2.01 -4.91
CA MET A 1 -52.56 -1.24 -3.95
C MET A 1 -51.41 -2.03 -3.30
N LYS A 2 -51.24 -3.35 -3.54
CA LYS A 2 -50.14 -4.15 -2.93
C LYS A 2 -48.81 -4.10 -3.71
N CYS A 3 -48.81 -3.68 -4.97
CA CYS A 3 -47.64 -3.70 -5.85
C CYS A 3 -46.60 -2.60 -5.52
N HIS A 4 -47.06 -1.43 -5.06
CA HIS A 4 -46.16 -0.33 -4.70
C HIS A 4 -45.33 -0.60 -3.44
N TYR A 5 -45.83 -1.44 -2.53
CA TYR A 5 -45.13 -1.77 -1.29
C TYR A 5 -43.91 -2.68 -1.53
N ILE A 6 -43.99 -3.58 -2.52
CA ILE A 6 -42.92 -4.53 -2.85
C ILE A 6 -41.74 -3.80 -3.54
N LEU A 7 -42.05 -2.85 -4.43
CA LEU A 7 -41.02 -2.03 -5.10
C LEU A 7 -40.25 -1.15 -4.11
N ALA A 8 -40.93 -0.57 -3.11
CA ALA A 8 -40.29 0.26 -2.11
C ALA A 8 -39.33 -0.53 -1.20
N ILE A 9 -39.69 -1.76 -0.82
CA ILE A 9 -38.84 -2.61 0.02
C ILE A 9 -37.56 -3.04 -0.72
N PHE A 10 -37.66 -3.30 -2.03
CA PHE A 10 -36.49 -3.68 -2.85
C PHE A 10 -35.48 -2.53 -2.99
N SER A 11 -35.95 -1.28 -3.08
CA SER A 11 -35.07 -0.10 -3.15
C SER A 11 -34.34 0.20 -1.83
N ILE A 12 -34.96 -0.13 -0.68
CA ILE A 12 -34.37 0.10 0.66
C ILE A 12 -33.34 -0.99 1.01
N LEU A 13 -33.50 -2.22 0.52
CA LEU A 13 -32.55 -3.31 0.73
C LEU A 13 -31.32 -3.25 -0.20
N LEU A 14 -31.39 -2.52 -1.32
CA LEU A 14 -30.27 -2.34 -2.26
C LEU A 14 -29.39 -1.12 -1.95
N SER A 15 -29.80 -0.25 -1.02
CA SER A 15 -29.10 1.01 -0.72
C SER A 15 -27.75 0.88 -0.02
N PRO A 16 -27.44 -0.15 0.81
CA PRO A 16 -26.16 -0.15 1.54
C PRO A 16 -24.98 -0.61 0.67
N LEU A 17 -25.18 -1.00 -0.60
CA LEU A 17 -24.08 -1.47 -1.46
C LEU A 17 -23.27 -0.34 -2.11
N TRP A 18 -23.68 0.93 -1.94
CA TRP A 18 -23.14 2.08 -2.70
C TRP A 18 -22.38 3.12 -1.86
N ALA A 19 -22.10 2.84 -0.59
CA ALA A 19 -21.28 3.70 0.25
C ALA A 19 -20.00 2.97 0.71
N ALA A 20 -19.24 2.44 -0.24
CA ALA A 20 -17.82 2.19 -0.01
C ALA A 20 -17.11 3.55 -0.13
N ASP A 21 -16.90 4.18 1.02
CA ASP A 21 -16.10 5.38 1.14
C ASP A 21 -14.70 5.11 0.54
N ASN A 22 -14.44 5.68 -0.64
CA ASN A 22 -13.25 5.43 -1.45
C ASN A 22 -12.02 6.21 -0.93
N PHE A 23 -11.83 6.29 0.39
CA PHE A 23 -10.65 6.96 0.95
C PHE A 23 -9.40 6.11 0.67
N LYS A 24 -8.58 6.59 -0.26
CA LYS A 24 -7.31 5.95 -0.61
C LYS A 24 -6.21 6.45 0.31
N VAL A 25 -5.93 5.69 1.35
CA VAL A 25 -4.77 5.90 2.22
C VAL A 25 -3.55 5.19 1.60
N VAL A 26 -2.46 5.92 1.37
CA VAL A 26 -1.20 5.39 0.83
C VAL A 26 -0.14 5.43 1.93
N CYS A 27 0.35 4.26 2.31
CA CYS A 27 1.31 4.10 3.39
C CYS A 27 2.70 3.86 2.82
N PHE A 28 3.65 4.75 3.15
CA PHE A 28 5.04 4.65 2.74
C PHE A 28 5.87 4.08 3.88
N PHE A 29 6.56 2.97 3.63
CA PHE A 29 7.48 2.39 4.58
C PHE A 29 8.93 2.59 4.12
N ASP A 30 9.70 3.34 4.91
CA ASP A 30 11.12 3.57 4.70
C ASP A 30 11.92 2.55 5.52
N SER A 31 12.34 1.47 4.86
CA SER A 31 13.06 0.36 5.51
C SER A 31 14.46 0.72 6.02
N SER A 32 14.97 1.91 5.68
CA SER A 32 16.34 2.36 5.98
C SER A 32 16.47 3.18 7.26
N LYS A 33 15.37 3.75 7.79
CA LYS A 33 15.45 4.78 8.83
C LYS A 33 15.14 4.31 10.25
N ASN A 34 14.58 3.12 10.44
CA ASN A 34 14.11 2.74 11.77
C ASN A 34 14.28 1.23 12.06
N PRO A 35 15.38 0.83 12.73
CA PRO A 35 15.71 -0.58 13.00
C PRO A 35 14.75 -1.27 13.98
N ASN A 36 13.82 -0.54 14.60
CA ASN A 36 12.94 -1.08 15.64
C ASN A 36 11.51 -1.37 15.16
N ILE A 37 11.23 -1.22 13.86
CA ILE A 37 9.91 -1.53 13.31
C ILE A 37 9.83 -3.02 12.97
N SER A 38 8.84 -3.70 13.53
CA SER A 38 8.57 -5.11 13.29
C SER A 38 7.52 -5.32 12.19
N LEU A 39 7.42 -6.55 11.67
CA LEU A 39 6.34 -6.93 10.75
C LEU A 39 4.95 -6.75 11.37
N SER A 40 4.81 -6.97 12.68
CA SER A 40 3.54 -6.76 13.38
C SER A 40 3.12 -5.29 13.39
N ASP A 41 4.06 -4.35 13.48
CA ASP A 41 3.75 -2.92 13.42
C ASP A 41 3.23 -2.54 12.03
N LEU A 42 3.81 -3.13 10.97
CA LEU A 42 3.32 -2.97 9.61
C LEU A 42 1.92 -3.57 9.43
N SER A 43 1.69 -4.77 9.97
CA SER A 43 0.40 -5.45 9.93
C SER A 43 -0.72 -4.58 10.52
N ASN A 44 -0.49 -3.99 11.70
CA ASN A 44 -1.43 -3.05 12.32
C ASN A 44 -1.69 -1.81 11.47
N ALA A 45 -0.68 -1.29 10.77
CA ALA A 45 -0.86 -0.15 9.88
C ALA A 45 -1.66 -0.52 8.62
N LEU A 46 -1.50 -1.73 8.09
CA LEU A 46 -2.10 -2.17 6.83
C LEU A 46 -3.63 -2.23 6.85
N ASP A 47 -4.24 -2.44 8.02
CA ASP A 47 -5.71 -2.36 8.19
C ASP A 47 -6.27 -0.99 7.81
N HIS A 48 -5.44 0.05 7.87
CA HIS A 48 -5.82 1.43 7.54
C HIS A 48 -5.34 1.86 6.15
N CYS A 49 -4.59 1.03 5.44
CA CYS A 49 -3.98 1.35 4.16
C CYS A 49 -4.80 0.79 2.99
N SER A 50 -4.96 1.58 1.93
CA SER A 50 -5.45 1.07 0.65
C SER A 50 -4.30 0.67 -0.28
N HIS A 51 -3.14 1.33 -0.12
CA HIS A 51 -1.92 1.05 -0.85
C HIS A 51 -0.73 1.07 0.12
N PHE A 52 0.18 0.12 -0.04
CA PHE A 52 1.40 0.01 0.75
C PHE A 52 2.63 0.05 -0.15
N VAL A 53 3.51 1.01 0.12
CA VAL A 53 4.68 1.31 -0.69
C VAL A 53 5.94 0.99 0.11
N TYR A 54 6.64 -0.08 -0.28
CA TYR A 54 7.93 -0.45 0.31
C TYR A 54 9.07 0.34 -0.36
N GLY A 55 9.77 1.15 0.43
CA GLY A 55 10.87 2.00 -0.02
C GLY A 55 12.19 1.72 0.71
N TYR A 56 13.34 2.09 0.14
CA TYR A 56 13.56 2.56 -1.24
C TYR A 56 14.41 1.55 -2.01
N ALA A 57 14.13 1.42 -3.30
CA ALA A 57 15.02 0.70 -4.20
C ALA A 57 16.15 1.64 -4.65
N THR A 58 17.37 1.12 -4.78
CA THR A 58 18.55 1.85 -5.24
C THR A 58 18.80 1.55 -6.71
N LEU A 59 19.19 2.56 -7.49
CA LEU A 59 19.68 2.33 -8.85
C LEU A 59 21.17 2.00 -8.81
N VAL A 60 21.55 0.92 -9.48
CA VAL A 60 22.96 0.58 -9.67
C VAL A 60 23.47 1.33 -10.91
N PRO A 61 24.35 2.35 -10.77
CA PRO A 61 24.67 3.29 -11.84
C PRO A 61 25.23 2.63 -13.10
N HIS A 62 25.96 1.51 -12.94
CA HIS A 62 26.64 0.85 -14.04
C HIS A 62 25.76 -0.10 -14.86
N PHE A 63 24.67 -0.60 -14.26
CA PHE A 63 23.85 -1.66 -14.87
C PHE A 63 22.43 -1.21 -15.17
N PHE A 64 22.05 0.03 -14.82
CA PHE A 64 20.67 0.50 -14.86
C PHE A 64 19.69 -0.47 -14.18
N SER A 65 20.18 -1.23 -13.19
CA SER A 65 19.40 -2.22 -12.46
C SER A 65 18.88 -1.65 -11.15
N ILE A 66 17.77 -2.20 -10.68
CA ILE A 66 17.17 -1.85 -9.40
C ILE A 66 17.68 -2.85 -8.37
N SER A 67 18.31 -2.35 -7.31
CA SER A 67 18.77 -3.14 -6.17
C SER A 67 17.98 -2.78 -4.93
N PHE A 68 17.51 -3.81 -4.25
CA PHE A 68 16.93 -3.73 -2.91
C PHE A 68 17.95 -4.11 -1.82
N ASP A 69 19.24 -4.13 -2.17
CA ASP A 69 20.35 -4.62 -1.34
C ASP A 69 21.42 -3.53 -1.15
N GLY A 70 21.06 -2.27 -1.39
CA GLY A 70 22.02 -1.17 -1.42
C GLY A 70 22.54 -0.83 -0.03
N THR A 71 23.70 -1.38 0.38
CA THR A 71 24.65 -0.95 1.44
C THR A 71 24.14 -0.57 2.84
N GLN A 72 22.83 -0.41 3.02
CA GLN A 72 22.16 -0.03 4.25
C GLN A 72 21.41 -1.24 4.76
N GLU A 73 21.72 -1.59 6.00
CA GLU A 73 21.05 -2.63 6.76
C GLU A 73 19.55 -2.30 6.81
N ARG A 74 18.73 -3.21 6.31
CA ARG A 74 17.28 -3.02 6.25
C ARG A 74 16.63 -3.68 7.43
N THR A 75 15.71 -2.96 8.04
CA THR A 75 14.96 -3.45 9.19
C THR A 75 14.07 -4.63 8.83
N ILE A 76 13.40 -4.55 7.68
CA ILE A 76 12.53 -5.61 7.17
C ILE A 76 12.94 -5.93 5.74
N PRO A 77 13.37 -7.16 5.45
CA PRO A 77 13.81 -7.55 4.12
C PRO A 77 12.60 -7.62 3.16
N PRO A 78 12.81 -7.42 1.85
CA PRO A 78 11.74 -7.48 0.85
C PRO A 78 11.00 -8.83 0.81
N SER A 79 11.66 -9.93 1.19
CA SER A 79 11.06 -11.26 1.28
C SER A 79 9.84 -11.29 2.19
N ASP A 80 9.92 -10.57 3.30
CA ASP A 80 8.91 -10.63 4.37
C ASP A 80 7.69 -9.77 4.04
N ILE A 81 7.86 -8.75 3.19
CA ILE A 81 6.75 -7.99 2.61
C ILE A 81 5.86 -8.88 1.73
N GLY A 82 6.42 -9.96 1.16
CA GLY A 82 5.64 -10.96 0.43
C GLY A 82 4.60 -11.66 1.29
N ILE A 83 4.88 -11.85 2.58
CA ILE A 83 3.96 -12.44 3.56
C ILE A 83 2.79 -11.49 3.81
N LEU A 84 3.09 -10.21 4.05
CA LEU A 84 2.07 -9.17 4.26
C LEU A 84 1.11 -9.04 3.06
N LYS A 85 1.61 -9.25 1.84
CA LYS A 85 0.77 -9.24 0.64
C LYS A 85 -0.24 -10.40 0.61
N GLN A 86 0.10 -11.54 1.19
CA GLN A 86 -0.81 -12.68 1.31
C GLN A 86 -1.85 -12.46 2.41
N GLU A 87 -1.43 -11.87 3.52
CA GLU A 87 -2.30 -11.57 4.67
C GLU A 87 -3.30 -10.44 4.39
N PHE A 88 -2.91 -9.46 3.57
CA PHE A 88 -3.71 -8.26 3.27
C PHE A 88 -4.07 -8.14 1.78
N PRO A 89 -4.92 -9.03 1.23
CA PRO A 89 -5.26 -9.06 -0.20
C PRO A 89 -6.02 -7.81 -0.69
N GLN A 90 -6.66 -7.06 0.23
CA GLN A 90 -7.33 -5.80 -0.05
C GLN A 90 -6.37 -4.63 -0.30
N VAL A 91 -5.13 -4.73 0.20
CA VAL A 91 -4.12 -3.67 0.09
C VAL A 91 -3.35 -3.83 -1.21
N LYS A 92 -3.20 -2.75 -1.96
CA LYS A 92 -2.38 -2.76 -3.17
C LYS A 92 -0.92 -2.53 -2.82
N PHE A 93 -0.05 -3.41 -3.28
CA PHE A 93 1.41 -3.30 -3.11
C PHE A 93 2.03 -2.85 -4.43
N PRO A 94 1.99 -1.55 -4.78
CA PRO A 94 2.69 -1.07 -5.96
C PRO A 94 4.19 -1.30 -5.82
N ILE A 95 4.78 -1.90 -6.85
CA ILE A 95 6.23 -1.89 -7.00
C ILE A 95 6.60 -0.45 -7.32
N LEU A 96 7.35 0.21 -6.44
CA LEU A 96 7.99 1.49 -6.77
C LEU A 96 8.95 1.27 -7.94
N LYS A 97 8.46 1.49 -9.17
CA LYS A 97 9.31 1.95 -10.27
C LYS A 97 9.74 3.37 -9.88
N TYR A 98 10.89 3.45 -9.23
CA TYR A 98 11.68 4.63 -8.84
C TYR A 98 11.07 6.01 -9.14
N ILE A 99 10.85 6.82 -8.09
CA ILE A 99 10.92 8.28 -8.17
C ILE A 99 12.28 8.66 -7.62
N SER A 100 13.16 9.13 -8.50
CA SER A 100 14.49 9.61 -8.09
C SER A 100 14.36 10.76 -7.11
N HIS A 101 15.10 10.72 -6.00
CA HIS A 101 15.27 11.85 -5.10
C HIS A 101 15.83 13.09 -5.84
N THR A 102 16.50 12.91 -6.99
CA THR A 102 16.94 13.97 -7.90
C THR A 102 15.80 14.63 -8.69
N LEU A 103 14.68 13.93 -8.90
CA LEU A 103 13.50 14.47 -9.61
C LEU A 103 12.60 15.30 -8.69
N LEU A 104 12.53 14.97 -7.40
CA LEU A 104 11.76 15.77 -6.42
C LEU A 104 12.38 17.14 -6.16
N LYS A 105 13.71 17.27 -6.17
CA LYS A 105 14.39 18.57 -6.06
C LYS A 105 14.29 19.45 -7.31
N LYS A 106 13.81 18.91 -8.44
CA LYS A 106 13.67 19.68 -9.70
C LYS A 106 12.28 20.32 -9.87
N TYR A 107 11.35 20.05 -8.95
CA TYR A 107 9.97 20.55 -8.96
C TYR A 107 9.59 21.33 -7.69
N GLN A 108 10.57 21.71 -6.87
CA GLN A 108 10.47 22.79 -5.87
C GLN A 108 11.36 23.94 -6.32
#